data_AF-A0A7Y5I1V3-F1
#
_entry.id   AF-A0A7Y5I1V3-F1
#
_cell.length_a   1.000
_cell.length_b   1.000
_cell.length_c   1.000
_cell.angle_alpha   90.00
_cell.angle_beta   90.00
_cell.angle_gamma   90.00
#
_symmetry.space_group_name_H-M   'P 1'
#
loop_
_entity.id
_entity.type
_entity.pdbx_description
1 polymer ?
#
loop_
_entity_poly.entity_id
_entity_poly.type
_entity_poly.pdbx_seq_one_letter_code
_entity_poly.pdbx_strand_id
1 'polypeptide(L)' 'MTYCVAIKLNAGLVFLSDSRTNAGLDQISSFRKMMVYEKAGERFMVLLSAG' A
#
# COMPACT_ATOMS: atom_id res chain seq x y z
N MET A 1 -2.27 -11.25 8.38
CA MET A 1 -2.63 -9.96 9.01
C MET A 1 -2.14 -8.90 8.06
N THR A 2 -3.08 -8.14 7.50
CA THR A 2 -2.84 -7.15 6.45
C THR A 2 -3.19 -5.79 7.04
N TYR A 3 -2.24 -4.85 7.05
CA TYR A 3 -2.44 -3.51 7.58
C TYR A 3 -1.76 -2.44 6.71
N CYS A 4 -2.55 -1.45 6.34
CA CYS A 4 -2.18 -0.33 5.49
C CYS A 4 -2.70 0.96 6.14
N VAL A 5 -1.94 2.05 6.01
CA VAL A 5 -2.36 3.38 6.49
C VAL A 5 -1.96 4.45 5.49
N ALA A 6 -2.87 5.42 5.29
CA ALA A 6 -2.63 6.62 4.52
C ALA A 6 -3.01 7.83 5.37
N ILE A 7 -2.13 8.84 5.43
CA ILE A 7 -2.31 10.05 6.23
C ILE A 7 -2.25 11.26 5.31
N LYS A 8 -3.26 12.14 5.43
CA LYS A 8 -3.28 13.46 4.79
C LYS A 8 -2.82 14.51 5.79
N LEU A 9 -1.78 15.25 5.42
CA LEU A 9 -1.23 16.37 6.16
C LEU A 9 -1.38 17.66 5.32
N ASN A 10 -1.22 18.81 5.97
CA ASN A 10 -1.14 20.08 5.24
C ASN A 10 0.09 20.14 4.31
N ALA A 11 1.17 19.45 4.68
CA ALA A 11 2.41 19.38 3.90
C ALA A 11 2.38 18.33 2.76
N GLY A 12 1.41 17.42 2.75
CA GLY A 12 1.34 16.34 1.75
C GLY A 12 0.70 15.06 2.26
N LEU A 13 1.09 13.93 1.67
CA LEU A 13 0.52 12.62 1.94
C LEU A 13 1.62 11.64 2.40
N VAL A 14 1.28 10.76 3.35
CA VAL A 14 2.16 9.66 3.82
C VAL A 14 1.43 8.34 3.66
N PHE A 15 2.12 7.33 3.11
CA PHE A 15 1.57 6.00 2.86
C PHE A 15 2.49 4.93 3.44
N LEU A 16 1.92 3.95 4.14
CA LEU A 16 2.62 2.80 4.70
C LEU A 16 1.79 1.54 4.48
N SER A 17 2.45 0.43 4.18
CA SER A 17 1.81 -0.89 4.12
C SER A 17 2.75 -1.97 4.61
N ASP A 18 2.18 -2.97 5.26
CA ASP A 18 2.88 -4.21 5.57
C ASP A 18 2.87 -5.15 4.33
N SER A 19 3.64 -6.24 4.38
CA SER A 19 3.72 -7.20 3.27
C SER A 19 3.19 -8.60 3.60
N ARG A 20 2.85 -8.91 4.86
CA ARG A 20 2.37 -10.24 5.24
C ARG A 20 0.98 -10.48 4.65
N THR A 21 0.83 -11.53 3.85
CA THR A 21 -0.43 -11.88 3.19
C THR A 21 -0.76 -13.34 3.46
N ASN A 22 -2.04 -13.62 3.69
CA ASN A 22 -2.57 -14.99 3.70
C ASN A 22 -2.96 -15.35 2.26
N ALA A 23 -2.27 -16.32 1.66
CA ALA A 23 -2.54 -16.83 0.32
C ALA A 23 -3.28 -18.17 0.33
N GLY A 24 -3.65 -18.69 1.50
CA GLY A 24 -4.28 -19.99 1.69
C GLY A 24 -3.90 -20.63 3.03
N LEU A 25 -4.47 -21.79 3.32
CA LEU A 25 -4.10 -22.58 4.50
C LEU A 25 -2.58 -22.86 4.50
N ASP A 26 -1.92 -22.50 5.59
CA ASP A 26 -0.46 -22.60 5.80
C ASP A 26 0.41 -21.87 4.77
N GLN A 27 -0.17 -20.92 4.02
CA GLN A 27 0.51 -20.13 3.01
C GLN A 27 0.55 -18.66 3.43
N ILE A 28 1.49 -18.33 4.31
CA ILE A 28 1.80 -16.94 4.68
C ILE A 28 3.05 -16.51 3.95
N SER A 29 2.96 -15.43 3.19
CA SER A 29 4.07 -14.96 2.35
C SER A 29 4.11 -13.43 2.26
N SER A 30 5.17 -12.90 1.66
CA SER A 30 5.37 -11.46 1.48
C SER A 30 4.91 -11.02 0.10
N PHE A 31 3.87 -10.19 0.04
CA PHE A 31 3.39 -9.55 -1.19
C PHE A 31 3.35 -8.04 -1.01
N ARG A 32 3.68 -7.31 -2.08
CA ARG A 32 3.59 -5.85 -2.10
C ARG A 32 2.12 -5.43 -2.08
N LYS A 33 1.77 -4.53 -1.15
CA LYS A 33 0.41 -3.97 -1.03
C LYS A 33 0.31 -2.50 -1.42
N MET A 34 1.41 -1.88 -1.85
CA MET A 34 1.45 -0.49 -2.30
C MET A 34 1.80 -0.43 -3.79
N MET A 35 0.96 0.23 -4.57
CA MET A 35 1.17 0.50 -5.99
C MET A 35 1.20 2.01 -6.21
N VAL A 36 2.21 2.48 -6.94
CA VAL A 36 2.38 3.90 -7.28
C VAL A 36 2.15 4.06 -8.77
N TYR A 37 1.21 4.94 -9.12
CA TYR A 37 0.97 5.36 -10.50
C TYR A 37 1.39 6.82 -10.62
N GLU A 38 2.27 7.14 -11.55
CA GLU A 38 2.84 8.49 -11.66
C GLU A 38 2.89 8.93 -13.12
N LYS A 39 2.49 10.18 -13.35
CA LYS A 39 2.87 10.98 -14.51
C LYS A 39 3.69 12.16 -13.99
N ALA A 40 5.01 12.06 -14.14
CA ALA A 40 5.97 13.01 -13.56
C ALA A 40 5.63 14.45 -13.97
N GLY A 41 5.60 15.35 -12.98
CA GLY A 41 5.25 16.76 -13.17
C GLY A 41 3.77 17.08 -13.33
N GLU A 42 2.87 16.08 -13.35
CA GLU A 42 1.42 16.30 -13.49
C GLU A 42 0.63 15.74 -12.30
N ARG A 43 0.74 14.43 -12.04
CA ARG A 43 -0.06 13.75 -10.99
C ARG A 43 0.56 12.43 -10.56
N PHE A 44 0.25 12.04 -9.34
CA PHE A 44 0.53 10.70 -8.83
C PHE A 44 -0.68 10.17 -8.06
N MET A 45 -0.77 8.85 -7.94
CA MET A 45 -1.77 8.13 -7.17
C MET A 45 -1.11 6.96 -6.46
N VAL A 46 -1.57 6.65 -5.24
CA VAL A 46 -1.13 5.47 -4.49
C VAL A 46 -2.34 4.60 -4.17
N LEU A 47 -2.26 3.33 -4.52
CA LEU A 47 -3.25 2.31 -4.19
C LEU A 47 -2.68 1.39 -3.11
N LEU A 48 -3.43 1.22 -2.02
CA LEU A 48 -3.13 0.27 -0.95
C LEU A 48 -4.15 -0.87 -0.99
N SER A 49 -3.70 -2.13 -0.92
CA SER A 49 -4.58 -3.30 -0.89
C SER A 49 -4.72 -3.87 0.53
N ALA A 50 -5.91 -4.38 0.84
CA ALA A 50 -6.19 -5.12 2.06
C ALA A 50 -7.21 -6.23 1.78
N GLY A 51 -7.11 -7.31 2.56
CA GLY A 51 -7.82 -8.58 2.38
C GLY A 51 -7.05 -9.70 3.05
#